data_AF-A0A7X8WM46-F1
#
_entry.id   AF-A0A7X8WM46-F1
#
_cell.length_a   1.000
_cell.length_b   1.000
_cell.length_c   1.000
_cell.angle_alpha   90.00
_cell.angle_beta   90.00
_cell.angle_gamma   90.00
#
_symmetry.space_group_name_H-M   'P 1'
#
loop_
_entity.id
_entity.type
_entity.pdbx_description
1 polymer ?
#
loop_
_entity_poly.entity_id
_entity_poly.type
_entity_poly.pdbx_seq_one_letter_code
_entity_poly.pdbx_strand_id
1 'polypeptide(L)'
;MFFTIILIFNSCNKIINKSIIKELTIDELSKEIKSNEKFAEFYSELREAVDDLSDIEKAKFYDITYRRLFNYTVYENDTAYWRPIYEKYSDEWHKNDSINMLKADLEINKWKDKIEKENLHQYVEFSFDSISWSKPNFRGDIDAFFVFTITPLKGDLEEVCFNFGFKPKEGNYRKHTKRHQCNYTGGYSSPKKVIRFVNEDDRNKVRGITMQELLEYCDLHLKITHVKKDGETIGIHTDSIPEDIYECIVSEDYGTYDYRRNKIKVFERITGDKYIYDMAYIIEKLSEKKIKKDELCYHFYKENFTYYW
;
A
#
# COMPACT_ATOMS: atom_id res chain seq x y z
N MET A 1 -65.29 -17.48 -5.12
CA MET A 1 -64.72 -18.57 -4.32
C MET A 1 -63.65 -19.26 -5.18
N PHE A 2 -62.42 -18.76 -5.14
CA PHE A 2 -61.30 -19.35 -5.88
C PHE A 2 -60.57 -20.30 -4.94
N PHE A 3 -60.63 -21.60 -5.26
CA PHE A 3 -59.82 -22.63 -4.61
C PHE A 3 -58.40 -22.54 -5.18
N THR A 4 -57.48 -21.92 -4.44
CA THR A 4 -56.04 -22.07 -4.70
C THR A 4 -55.60 -23.37 -4.05
N ILE A 5 -55.50 -24.43 -4.86
CA ILE A 5 -54.83 -25.67 -4.46
C ILE A 5 -53.34 -25.36 -4.40
N ILE A 6 -52.83 -25.12 -3.19
CA ILE A 6 -51.40 -25.16 -2.91
C ILE A 6 -51.01 -26.65 -2.91
N LEU A 7 -50.52 -27.13 -4.05
CA LEU A 7 -49.80 -28.40 -4.15
C LEU A 7 -48.49 -28.25 -3.38
N ILE A 8 -48.53 -28.59 -2.09
CA ILE A 8 -47.33 -28.90 -1.32
C ILE A 8 -46.81 -30.21 -1.92
N PHE A 9 -45.88 -30.12 -2.88
CA PHE A 9 -45.01 -31.25 -3.21
C PHE A 9 -44.15 -31.53 -1.97
N ASN A 10 -44.69 -32.30 -1.04
CA ASN A 10 -43.94 -33.09 -0.08
C ASN A 10 -43.20 -34.17 -0.87
N SER A 11 -42.16 -33.76 -1.60
CA SER A 11 -41.14 -34.67 -2.10
C SER A 11 -40.37 -35.16 -0.87
N CYS A 12 -40.79 -36.28 -0.30
CA CYS A 12 -39.92 -37.12 0.50
C CYS A 12 -38.89 -37.82 -0.42
N ASN A 13 -38.12 -37.05 -1.21
CA ASN A 13 -36.90 -37.56 -1.85
C ASN A 13 -35.83 -37.71 -0.77
N LYS A 14 -35.94 -38.79 0.00
CA LYS A 14 -34.87 -39.17 0.93
C LYS A 14 -33.75 -39.75 0.10
N ILE A 15 -32.81 -38.88 -0.27
CA ILE A 15 -31.52 -39.32 -0.80
C ILE A 15 -30.96 -40.41 0.09
N ILE A 16 -30.35 -41.40 -0.53
CA ILE A 16 -29.79 -42.55 0.16
C ILE A 16 -28.83 -42.15 1.29
N ASN A 17 -29.02 -42.78 2.46
CA ASN A 17 -28.20 -42.52 3.65
C ASN A 17 -27.04 -43.53 3.77
N LYS A 18 -26.34 -43.75 2.66
CA LYS A 18 -25.15 -44.61 2.59
C LYS A 18 -23.91 -43.72 2.69
N SER A 19 -22.85 -44.22 3.31
CA SER A 19 -21.55 -43.51 3.35
C SER A 19 -21.06 -43.20 1.95
N ILE A 20 -20.51 -42.00 1.74
CA ILE A 20 -19.95 -41.56 0.44
C ILE A 20 -18.73 -42.37 0.01
N ILE A 21 -18.09 -43.07 0.96
CA ILE A 21 -16.94 -43.95 0.70
C ILE A 21 -17.34 -45.22 -0.05
N LYS A 22 -18.62 -45.60 0.01
CA LYS A 22 -19.14 -46.81 -0.65
C LYS A 22 -19.92 -46.42 -1.89
N GLU A 23 -19.47 -46.87 -3.05
CA GLU A 23 -20.17 -46.70 -4.32
C GLU A 23 -21.64 -47.13 -4.25
N LEU A 24 -22.49 -46.41 -4.98
CA LEU A 24 -23.89 -46.77 -5.19
C LEU A 24 -23.99 -47.83 -6.29
N THR A 25 -24.90 -48.78 -6.12
CA THR A 25 -25.22 -49.71 -7.21
C THR A 25 -25.94 -48.98 -8.34
N ILE A 26 -25.98 -49.58 -9.54
CA ILE A 26 -26.68 -48.99 -10.70
C ILE A 26 -28.17 -48.72 -10.38
N ASP A 27 -28.82 -49.61 -9.64
CA ASP A 27 -30.22 -49.44 -9.24
C ASP A 27 -30.41 -48.29 -8.23
N GLU A 28 -29.51 -48.17 -7.25
CA GLU A 28 -29.48 -47.05 -6.30
C GLU A 28 -29.28 -45.73 -7.04
N LEU A 29 -28.27 -45.66 -7.92
CA LEU A 29 -27.94 -44.46 -8.69
C LEU A 29 -29.09 -44.07 -9.64
N SER A 30 -29.67 -45.03 -10.37
CA SER A 30 -30.80 -44.78 -11.29
C SER A 30 -32.00 -44.18 -10.55
N LYS A 31 -32.27 -44.64 -9.33
CA LYS A 31 -33.36 -44.13 -8.50
C LYS A 31 -33.10 -42.69 -8.07
N GLU A 32 -31.90 -42.37 -7.59
CA GLU A 32 -31.56 -41.03 -7.14
C GLU A 32 -31.56 -40.02 -8.29
N ILE A 33 -30.95 -40.35 -9.44
CA ILE A 33 -30.91 -39.49 -10.63
C ILE A 33 -32.32 -39.17 -11.16
N LYS A 34 -33.22 -40.17 -11.22
CA LYS A 34 -34.62 -39.95 -11.63
C LYS A 34 -35.39 -39.06 -10.67
N SER A 35 -35.01 -39.07 -9.39
CA SER A 35 -35.66 -38.28 -8.34
C SER A 35 -35.13 -36.85 -8.26
N ASN A 36 -33.87 -36.63 -8.65
CA ASN A 36 -33.20 -35.35 -8.57
C ASN A 36 -32.16 -35.21 -9.69
N GLU A 37 -32.44 -34.36 -10.67
CA GLU A 37 -31.60 -34.15 -11.84
C GLU A 37 -30.18 -33.67 -11.49
N LYS A 38 -30.02 -32.96 -10.36
CA LYS A 38 -28.70 -32.48 -9.88
C LYS A 38 -27.87 -33.56 -9.20
N PHE A 39 -28.45 -34.72 -8.90
CA PHE A 39 -27.73 -35.80 -8.22
C PHE A 39 -26.68 -36.46 -9.13
N ALA A 40 -26.91 -36.50 -10.45
CA ALA A 40 -25.98 -37.09 -11.39
C ALA A 40 -24.63 -36.36 -11.41
N GLU A 41 -24.66 -35.03 -11.53
CA GLU A 41 -23.48 -34.17 -11.49
C GLU A 41 -22.75 -34.27 -10.15
N PHE A 42 -23.49 -34.12 -9.04
CA PHE A 42 -22.94 -34.30 -7.69
C PHE A 42 -22.25 -35.65 -7.50
N TYR A 43 -22.88 -36.75 -7.95
CA TYR A 43 -22.30 -38.08 -7.80
C TYR A 43 -21.02 -38.23 -8.62
N SER A 44 -20.99 -37.70 -9.85
CA SER A 44 -19.79 -37.75 -10.70
C SER A 44 -18.62 -37.02 -10.04
N GLU A 45 -18.81 -35.76 -9.63
CA GLU A 45 -17.77 -34.96 -8.98
C GLU A 45 -17.30 -35.60 -7.66
N LEU A 46 -18.24 -36.14 -6.88
CA LEU A 46 -17.91 -36.85 -5.64
C LEU A 46 -17.08 -38.11 -5.88
N ARG A 47 -17.30 -38.82 -6.98
CA ARG A 47 -16.55 -40.03 -7.27
C ARG A 47 -15.11 -39.73 -7.64
N GLU A 48 -14.89 -38.72 -8.47
CA GLU A 48 -13.54 -38.17 -8.73
C GLU A 48 -12.81 -37.84 -7.42
N ALA A 49 -13.47 -37.11 -6.50
CA ALA A 49 -12.85 -36.72 -5.24
C ALA A 49 -12.57 -37.90 -4.28
N VAL A 50 -13.54 -38.80 -4.08
CA VAL A 50 -13.42 -39.85 -3.04
C VAL A 50 -12.60 -41.06 -3.49
N ASP A 51 -12.53 -41.35 -4.80
CA ASP A 51 -11.78 -42.51 -5.30
C ASP A 51 -10.27 -42.32 -5.10
N ASP A 52 -9.80 -41.07 -5.17
CA ASP A 52 -8.39 -40.70 -4.97
C ASP A 52 -7.96 -40.64 -3.49
N LEU A 53 -8.89 -40.77 -2.54
CA LEU A 53 -8.56 -40.71 -1.11
C LEU A 53 -7.82 -41.97 -0.63
N SER A 54 -6.82 -41.76 0.23
CA SER A 54 -6.17 -42.83 0.99
C SER A 54 -7.13 -43.47 2.01
N ASP A 55 -6.79 -44.66 2.50
CA ASP A 55 -7.60 -45.34 3.54
C ASP A 55 -7.75 -44.50 4.81
N ILE A 56 -6.72 -43.71 5.17
CA ILE A 56 -6.76 -42.81 6.32
C ILE A 56 -7.76 -41.68 6.08
N GLU A 57 -7.77 -41.07 4.89
CA GLU A 57 -8.73 -40.02 4.52
C GLU A 57 -10.15 -40.56 4.42
N LYS A 58 -10.33 -41.75 3.84
CA LYS A 58 -11.61 -42.46 3.80
C LYS A 58 -12.14 -42.72 5.23
N ALA A 59 -11.28 -43.07 6.17
CA ALA A 59 -11.66 -43.24 7.57
C ALA A 59 -12.10 -41.93 8.24
N LYS A 60 -11.42 -40.80 7.94
CA LYS A 60 -11.80 -39.46 8.48
C LYS A 60 -13.22 -39.06 8.08
N PHE A 61 -13.63 -39.38 6.86
CA PHE A 61 -14.91 -38.93 6.28
C PHE A 61 -15.97 -40.03 6.20
N TYR A 62 -15.75 -41.18 6.84
CA TYR A 62 -16.63 -42.35 6.75
C TYR A 62 -18.08 -42.07 7.14
N ASP A 63 -18.28 -41.18 8.13
CA ASP A 63 -19.59 -40.82 8.67
C ASP A 63 -20.38 -39.84 7.78
N ILE A 64 -19.78 -39.35 6.69
CA ILE A 64 -20.51 -38.55 5.70
C ILE A 64 -21.34 -39.48 4.82
N THR A 65 -22.64 -39.21 4.71
CA THR A 65 -23.55 -39.94 3.80
C THR A 65 -23.87 -39.12 2.56
N TYR A 66 -24.24 -39.79 1.45
CA TYR A 66 -24.65 -39.10 0.22
C TYR A 66 -25.74 -38.06 0.49
N ARG A 67 -26.76 -38.40 1.30
CA ARG A 67 -27.79 -37.43 1.70
C ARG A 67 -27.23 -36.22 2.46
N ARG A 68 -26.35 -36.45 3.44
CA ARG A 68 -25.78 -35.38 4.26
C ARG A 68 -24.95 -34.44 3.40
N LEU A 69 -24.05 -34.98 2.58
CA LEU A 69 -23.20 -34.21 1.71
C LEU A 69 -23.99 -33.51 0.60
N PHE A 70 -24.92 -34.19 -0.08
CA PHE A 70 -25.74 -33.56 -1.12
C PHE A 70 -26.56 -32.40 -0.57
N ASN A 71 -27.18 -32.55 0.61
CA ASN A 71 -27.91 -31.44 1.25
C ASN A 71 -26.98 -30.28 1.58
N TYR A 72 -25.73 -30.57 1.97
CA TYR A 72 -24.70 -29.57 2.18
C TYR A 72 -24.29 -28.88 0.88
N THR A 73 -24.10 -29.62 -0.21
CA THR A 73 -23.83 -29.09 -1.57
C THR A 73 -24.93 -28.16 -2.04
N VAL A 74 -26.19 -28.57 -1.88
CA VAL A 74 -27.35 -27.73 -2.23
C VAL A 74 -27.36 -26.46 -1.40
N TYR A 75 -27.01 -26.54 -0.11
CA TYR A 75 -26.87 -25.38 0.76
C TYR A 75 -25.74 -24.45 0.32
N GLU A 76 -24.53 -24.96 0.03
CA GLU A 76 -23.38 -24.18 -0.45
C GLU A 76 -23.69 -23.44 -1.76
N ASN A 77 -24.46 -24.06 -2.64
CA ASN A 77 -24.83 -23.52 -3.95
C ASN A 77 -26.13 -22.71 -3.95
N ASP A 78 -26.76 -22.49 -2.79
CA ASP A 78 -27.97 -21.67 -2.69
C ASP A 78 -27.62 -20.17 -2.79
N THR A 79 -27.57 -19.67 -4.02
CA THR A 79 -27.25 -18.26 -4.29
C THR A 79 -28.29 -17.30 -3.73
N ALA A 80 -29.55 -17.71 -3.61
CA ALA A 80 -30.59 -16.87 -3.01
C ALA A 80 -30.38 -16.69 -1.51
N TYR A 81 -29.87 -17.72 -0.84
CA TYR A 81 -29.45 -17.64 0.57
C TYR A 81 -28.14 -16.87 0.75
N TRP A 82 -27.12 -17.16 -0.05
CA TRP A 82 -25.76 -16.64 0.19
C TRP A 82 -25.52 -15.23 -0.32
N ARG A 83 -26.14 -14.83 -1.44
CA ARG A 83 -25.96 -13.49 -2.02
C ARG A 83 -26.23 -12.35 -1.03
N PRO A 84 -27.37 -12.28 -0.31
CA PRO A 84 -27.61 -11.21 0.65
C PRO A 84 -26.64 -11.25 1.85
N ILE A 85 -26.12 -12.42 2.20
CA ILE A 85 -25.12 -12.57 3.28
C ILE A 85 -23.76 -12.04 2.81
N TYR A 86 -23.36 -12.35 1.58
CA TYR A 86 -22.17 -11.82 0.95
C TYR A 86 -22.22 -10.28 0.88
N GLU A 87 -23.31 -9.74 0.34
CA GLU A 87 -23.51 -8.28 0.21
C GLU A 87 -23.42 -7.59 1.58
N LYS A 88 -24.07 -8.16 2.60
CA LYS A 88 -23.95 -7.68 3.98
C LYS A 88 -22.50 -7.63 4.47
N TYR A 89 -21.73 -8.70 4.29
CA TYR A 89 -20.34 -8.74 4.75
C TYR A 89 -19.41 -7.84 3.94
N SER A 90 -19.68 -7.67 2.65
CA SER A 90 -19.00 -6.69 1.80
C SER A 90 -19.23 -5.27 2.33
N ASP A 91 -20.47 -4.91 2.65
CA ASP A 91 -20.82 -3.59 3.20
C ASP A 91 -20.19 -3.35 4.57
N GLU A 92 -20.19 -4.36 5.44
CA GLU A 92 -19.50 -4.30 6.74
C GLU A 92 -18.00 -4.08 6.56
N TRP A 93 -17.36 -4.80 5.62
CA TRP A 93 -15.95 -4.62 5.31
C TRP A 93 -15.66 -3.22 4.78
N HIS A 94 -16.45 -2.70 3.82
CA HIS A 94 -16.25 -1.36 3.26
C HIS A 94 -16.34 -0.25 4.32
N LYS A 95 -17.26 -0.39 5.29
CA LYS A 95 -17.35 0.54 6.43
C LYS A 95 -16.10 0.48 7.29
N ASN A 96 -15.62 -0.72 7.63
CA ASN A 96 -14.41 -0.90 8.44
C ASN A 96 -13.16 -0.41 7.69
N ASP A 97 -13.04 -0.70 6.40
CA ASP A 97 -11.97 -0.22 5.54
C ASP A 97 -11.92 1.31 5.54
N SER A 98 -13.07 1.96 5.34
CA SER A 98 -13.16 3.43 5.37
C SER A 98 -12.65 4.00 6.68
N ILE A 99 -13.02 3.41 7.82
CA ILE A 99 -12.56 3.84 9.15
C ILE A 99 -11.04 3.61 9.30
N ASN A 100 -10.53 2.47 8.87
CA ASN A 100 -9.10 2.15 8.94
C ASN A 100 -8.27 3.09 8.07
N MET A 101 -8.74 3.38 6.86
CA MET A 101 -8.11 4.33 5.95
C MET A 101 -8.12 5.75 6.50
N LEU A 102 -9.19 6.18 7.18
CA LEU A 102 -9.22 7.49 7.86
C LEU A 102 -8.18 7.60 8.97
N LYS A 103 -7.94 6.53 9.74
CA LYS A 103 -6.87 6.53 10.77
C LYS A 103 -5.49 6.75 10.15
N ALA A 104 -5.21 6.09 9.04
CA ALA A 104 -3.95 6.28 8.31
C ALA A 104 -3.85 7.70 7.72
N ASP A 105 -4.92 8.24 7.13
CA ASP A 105 -4.95 9.62 6.63
C ASP A 105 -4.65 10.64 7.71
N LEU A 106 -5.22 10.47 8.91
CA LEU A 106 -4.95 11.37 10.04
C LEU A 106 -3.46 11.39 10.39
N GLU A 107 -2.79 10.24 10.35
CA GLU A 107 -1.35 10.18 10.62
C GLU A 107 -0.52 10.77 9.48
N ILE A 108 -0.84 10.44 8.23
CA ILE A 108 -0.18 11.02 7.04
C ILE A 108 -0.32 12.55 7.06
N ASN A 109 -1.51 13.07 7.36
CA ASN A 109 -1.78 14.50 7.40
C ASN A 109 -1.02 15.21 8.53
N LYS A 110 -0.86 14.61 9.72
CA LYS A 110 0.01 15.19 10.75
C LYS A 110 1.45 15.38 10.24
N TRP A 111 1.97 14.41 9.49
CA TRP A 111 3.30 14.51 8.91
C TRP A 111 3.38 15.54 7.79
N LYS A 112 2.36 15.61 6.93
CA LYS A 112 2.25 16.67 5.92
C LYS A 112 2.20 18.06 6.56
N ASP A 113 1.36 18.24 7.57
CA ASP A 113 1.25 19.50 8.33
C ASP A 113 2.58 19.85 9.00
N LYS A 114 3.29 18.86 9.52
CA LYS A 114 4.63 19.05 10.10
C LYS A 114 5.61 19.51 9.01
N ILE A 115 5.63 18.85 7.85
CA ILE A 115 6.46 19.21 6.69
C ILE A 115 6.16 20.61 6.19
N GLU A 116 4.89 20.99 6.12
CA GLU A 116 4.46 22.31 5.68
C GLU A 116 4.81 23.38 6.72
N LYS A 117 4.55 23.15 8.01
CA LYS A 117 4.95 24.06 9.10
C LYS A 117 6.45 24.25 9.15
N GLU A 118 7.20 23.20 8.86
CA GLU A 118 8.65 23.22 8.77
C GLU A 118 9.13 23.54 7.34
N ASN A 119 8.27 24.04 6.45
CA ASN A 119 8.69 24.53 5.14
C ASN A 119 9.61 25.73 5.35
N LEU A 120 10.90 25.48 5.18
CA LEU A 120 11.94 26.43 5.54
C LEU A 120 11.99 27.66 4.63
N HIS A 121 11.35 27.58 3.45
CA HIS A 121 11.25 28.71 2.53
C HIS A 121 10.42 29.88 3.08
N GLN A 122 9.59 29.65 4.10
CA GLN A 122 8.90 30.75 4.79
C GLN A 122 9.81 31.55 5.75
N TYR A 123 10.96 30.98 6.12
CA TYR A 123 11.91 31.60 7.07
C TYR A 123 13.05 32.28 6.34
N VAL A 124 13.44 31.77 5.17
CA VAL A 124 14.62 32.24 4.45
C VAL A 124 14.48 32.09 2.94
N GLU A 125 14.84 33.14 2.22
CA GLU A 125 15.00 33.16 0.77
C GLU A 125 16.49 33.09 0.40
N PHE A 126 16.77 32.41 -0.71
CA PHE A 126 18.12 32.29 -1.26
C PHE A 126 18.17 32.79 -2.68
N SER A 127 19.10 33.70 -2.96
CA SER A 127 19.51 34.04 -4.33
C SER A 127 20.95 33.59 -4.57
N PHE A 128 21.18 32.95 -5.71
CA PHE A 128 22.54 32.78 -6.23
C PHE A 128 22.92 34.08 -6.93
N ASP A 129 23.94 34.76 -6.43
CA ASP A 129 24.26 36.13 -6.85
C ASP A 129 25.35 36.16 -7.91
N SER A 130 26.42 35.39 -7.71
CA SER A 130 27.59 35.40 -8.59
C SER A 130 28.55 34.24 -8.36
N ILE A 131 29.46 34.09 -9.31
CA ILE A 131 30.69 33.31 -9.17
C ILE A 131 31.81 34.33 -8.98
N SER A 132 32.49 34.28 -7.83
CA SER A 132 33.62 35.13 -7.51
C SER A 132 34.94 34.36 -7.65
N TRP A 133 36.03 35.08 -7.90
CA TRP A 133 37.35 34.52 -8.15
C TRP A 133 38.37 35.17 -7.22
N SER A 134 39.25 34.38 -6.61
CA SER A 134 40.37 34.92 -5.84
C SER A 134 41.37 35.62 -6.75
N LYS A 135 42.27 36.39 -6.15
CA LYS A 135 43.55 36.67 -6.81
C LYS A 135 44.35 35.36 -6.94
N PRO A 136 45.24 35.22 -7.94
CA PRO A 136 46.13 34.08 -8.03
C PRO A 136 46.88 33.89 -6.72
N ASN A 137 46.90 32.66 -6.19
CA ASN A 137 47.72 32.31 -5.04
C ASN A 137 49.21 32.26 -5.44
N PHE A 138 50.11 31.97 -4.50
CA PHE A 138 51.56 31.93 -4.80
C PHE A 138 51.97 30.86 -5.84
N ARG A 139 51.11 29.86 -6.07
CA ARG A 139 51.27 28.79 -7.07
C ARG A 139 50.63 29.15 -8.42
N GLY A 140 49.96 30.29 -8.52
CA GLY A 140 49.24 30.74 -9.70
C GLY A 140 47.80 30.22 -9.81
N ASP A 141 47.30 29.48 -8.82
CA ASP A 141 45.93 28.97 -8.86
C ASP A 141 44.92 30.06 -8.50
N ILE A 142 43.77 30.03 -9.17
CA ILE A 142 42.64 30.92 -8.91
C ILE A 142 41.55 30.08 -8.24
N ASP A 143 41.15 30.46 -7.03
CA ASP A 143 40.02 29.88 -6.32
C ASP A 143 38.72 30.47 -6.84
N ALA A 144 37.71 29.62 -6.99
CA ALA A 144 36.35 30.03 -7.33
C ALA A 144 35.46 29.94 -6.09
N PHE A 145 34.50 30.84 -6.00
CA PHE A 145 33.52 30.87 -4.92
C PHE A 145 32.11 31.09 -5.47
N PHE A 146 31.15 30.30 -4.98
CA PHE A 146 29.74 30.59 -5.17
C PHE A 146 29.29 31.59 -4.12
N VAL A 147 28.67 32.68 -4.56
CA VAL A 147 28.15 33.73 -3.68
C VAL A 147 26.63 33.64 -3.68
N PHE A 148 26.06 33.51 -2.49
CA PHE A 148 24.61 33.52 -2.28
C PHE A 148 24.23 34.69 -1.38
N THR A 149 23.06 35.29 -1.60
CA THR A 149 22.42 36.12 -0.58
C THR A 149 21.39 35.28 0.15
N ILE A 150 21.51 35.28 1.49
CA ILE A 150 20.54 34.71 2.41
C ILE A 150 19.70 35.85 2.95
N THR A 151 18.39 35.81 2.70
CA THR A 151 17.43 36.82 3.16
C THR A 151 16.51 36.22 4.21
N PRO A 152 16.60 36.62 5.50
CA PRO A 152 15.64 36.20 6.51
C PRO A 152 14.27 36.82 6.22
N LEU A 153 13.21 36.03 6.28
CA LEU A 153 11.83 36.45 5.96
C LEU A 153 10.94 36.61 7.21
N LYS A 154 11.27 35.90 8.30
CA LYS A 154 10.48 35.88 9.54
C LYS A 154 11.33 36.25 10.76
N GLY A 155 11.92 37.45 10.71
CA GLY A 155 12.79 37.97 11.76
C GLY A 155 14.14 37.24 11.81
N ASP A 156 14.86 37.46 12.90
CA ASP A 156 16.26 37.04 13.03
C ASP A 156 16.41 35.51 13.06
N LEU A 157 17.38 34.99 12.31
CA LEU A 157 17.80 33.59 12.34
C LEU A 157 19.21 33.48 12.93
N GLU A 158 19.43 32.52 13.83
CA GLU A 158 20.75 32.25 14.43
C GLU A 158 21.67 31.47 13.48
N GLU A 159 21.08 30.51 12.76
CA GLU A 159 21.76 29.57 11.88
C GLU A 159 20.87 29.24 10.67
N VAL A 160 21.52 29.05 9.52
CA VAL A 160 20.87 28.55 8.30
C VAL A 160 21.73 27.46 7.68
N CYS A 161 21.12 26.29 7.51
CA CYS A 161 21.74 25.12 6.90
C CYS A 161 21.02 24.72 5.62
N PHE A 162 21.78 24.49 4.55
CA PHE A 162 21.24 24.10 3.26
C PHE A 162 22.24 23.28 2.45
N ASN A 163 21.72 22.53 1.50
CA ASN A 163 22.49 21.88 0.46
C ASN A 163 22.21 22.55 -0.88
N PHE A 164 23.20 22.62 -1.74
CA PHE A 164 22.99 23.02 -3.13
C PHE A 164 23.84 22.20 -4.10
N GLY A 165 23.43 22.21 -5.36
CA GLY A 165 24.20 21.66 -6.47
C GLY A 165 23.59 22.10 -7.79
N PHE A 166 24.35 21.99 -8.86
CA PHE A 166 23.90 22.31 -10.22
C PHE A 166 23.68 21.02 -11.00
N LYS A 167 22.44 20.81 -11.47
CA LYS A 167 22.06 19.68 -12.32
C LYS A 167 22.02 20.18 -13.76
N PRO A 168 22.63 19.48 -14.72
CA PRO A 168 22.55 19.88 -16.11
C PRO A 168 21.12 19.77 -16.64
N LYS A 169 20.72 20.74 -17.46
CA LYS A 169 19.49 20.68 -18.26
C LYS A 169 19.62 19.59 -19.33
N GLU A 170 18.48 19.08 -19.80
CA GLU A 170 18.41 17.96 -20.75
C GLU A 170 19.33 18.21 -21.97
N GLY A 171 20.19 17.24 -22.29
CA GLY A 171 21.21 17.35 -23.36
C GLY A 171 22.60 17.84 -22.94
N ASN A 172 22.81 18.32 -21.70
CA ASN A 172 24.10 18.88 -21.24
C ASN A 172 24.84 18.03 -20.17
N TYR A 173 25.05 16.74 -20.44
CA TYR A 173 25.60 15.77 -19.47
C TYR A 173 26.99 16.07 -18.87
N ARG A 174 27.74 17.06 -19.37
CA ARG A 174 29.12 17.35 -18.95
C ARG A 174 29.27 18.33 -17.78
N LYS A 175 28.20 18.98 -17.31
CA LYS A 175 28.28 20.13 -16.37
C LYS A 175 27.63 19.91 -15.00
N HIS A 176 27.54 18.67 -14.52
CA HIS A 176 27.04 18.42 -13.15
C HIS A 176 28.07 18.87 -12.10
N THR A 177 27.64 19.60 -11.08
CA THR A 177 28.47 19.87 -9.89
C THR A 177 28.08 18.96 -8.73
N LYS A 178 29.05 18.61 -7.87
CA LYS A 178 28.75 17.79 -6.69
C LYS A 178 27.77 18.53 -5.77
N ARG A 179 27.06 17.78 -4.94
CA ARG A 179 26.23 18.36 -3.87
C ARG A 179 27.15 18.96 -2.81
N HIS A 180 26.92 20.23 -2.48
CA HIS A 180 27.62 20.97 -1.45
C HIS A 180 26.72 21.15 -0.23
N GLN A 181 27.24 20.85 0.96
CA GLN A 181 26.58 21.17 2.22
C GLN A 181 27.13 22.49 2.77
N CYS A 182 26.23 23.38 3.17
CA CYS A 182 26.53 24.66 3.79
C CYS A 182 25.87 24.74 5.16
N ASN A 183 26.67 25.16 6.15
CA ASN A 183 26.19 25.61 7.44
C ASN A 183 26.74 27.02 7.64
N TYR A 184 25.85 27.98 7.87
CA TYR A 184 26.26 29.30 8.30
C TYR A 184 25.60 29.70 9.62
N THR A 185 26.45 30.03 10.58
CA THR A 185 26.10 30.54 11.90
C THR A 185 26.48 32.02 12.00
N GLY A 186 25.69 32.82 12.71
CA GLY A 186 26.14 34.16 13.12
C GLY A 186 25.14 35.29 12.93
N GLY A 187 23.85 35.02 13.15
CA GLY A 187 22.80 36.04 13.15
C GLY A 187 22.49 36.59 11.75
N TYR A 188 21.28 36.31 11.29
CA TYR A 188 20.70 36.81 10.05
C TYR A 188 19.47 37.64 10.40
N SER A 189 19.68 38.92 10.68
CA SER A 189 18.62 39.92 10.89
C SER A 189 18.34 40.77 9.64
N SER A 190 19.18 40.64 8.62
CA SER A 190 19.06 41.31 7.32
C SER A 190 19.66 40.43 6.22
N PRO A 191 19.36 40.72 4.93
CA PRO A 191 20.03 40.05 3.82
C PRO A 191 21.55 40.06 3.96
N LYS A 192 22.17 38.88 3.84
CA LYS A 192 23.61 38.71 4.02
C LYS A 192 24.21 37.84 2.93
N LYS A 193 25.31 38.31 2.35
CA LYS A 193 26.09 37.53 1.41
C LYS A 193 26.91 36.48 2.13
N VAL A 194 26.83 35.27 1.64
CA VAL A 194 27.62 34.14 2.08
C VAL A 194 28.41 33.57 0.91
N ILE A 195 29.60 33.05 1.21
CA ILE A 195 30.57 32.64 0.20
C ILE A 195 30.93 31.18 0.45
N ARG A 196 30.74 30.34 -0.56
CA ARG A 196 31.13 28.93 -0.53
C ARG A 196 32.24 28.66 -1.52
N PHE A 197 33.34 28.11 -1.01
CA PHE A 197 34.44 27.63 -1.84
C PHE A 197 33.98 26.53 -2.81
N VAL A 198 34.38 26.66 -4.07
CA VAL A 198 34.12 25.64 -5.09
C VAL A 198 35.25 24.60 -5.02
N ASN A 199 34.86 23.34 -4.81
CA ASN A 199 35.81 22.23 -4.81
C ASN A 199 36.55 22.12 -6.16
N GLU A 200 37.68 21.42 -6.18
CA GLU A 200 38.56 21.33 -7.36
C GLU A 200 37.85 20.76 -8.61
N ASP A 201 37.02 19.72 -8.42
CA ASP A 201 36.26 19.08 -9.50
C ASP A 201 35.27 20.05 -10.17
N ASP A 202 34.58 20.86 -9.37
CA ASP A 202 33.56 21.79 -9.85
C ASP A 202 34.19 23.09 -10.36
N ARG A 203 35.36 23.48 -9.83
CA ARG A 203 36.10 24.67 -10.24
C ARG A 203 36.43 24.63 -11.74
N ASN A 204 36.87 23.49 -12.24
CA ASN A 204 37.17 23.32 -13.67
C ASN A 204 35.91 23.44 -14.55
N LYS A 205 34.74 23.07 -14.02
CA LYS A 205 33.46 23.15 -14.76
C LYS A 205 32.91 24.57 -14.83
N VAL A 206 33.23 25.40 -13.83
CA VAL A 206 32.78 26.79 -13.77
C VAL A 206 33.88 27.79 -14.16
N ARG A 207 35.04 27.30 -14.60
CA ARG A 207 36.18 28.15 -14.97
C ARG A 207 35.85 29.05 -16.16
N GLY A 208 35.99 30.35 -15.96
CA GLY A 208 35.86 31.34 -17.03
C GLY A 208 34.43 31.59 -17.47
N ILE A 209 33.43 31.10 -16.73
CA ILE A 209 32.01 31.38 -16.99
C ILE A 209 31.39 32.21 -15.87
N THR A 210 30.39 32.99 -16.24
CA THR A 210 29.54 33.79 -15.37
C THR A 210 28.43 32.94 -14.75
N MET A 211 27.74 33.52 -13.77
CA MET A 211 26.54 32.92 -13.19
C MET A 211 25.45 32.68 -14.24
N GLN A 212 25.22 33.67 -15.12
CA GLN A 212 24.22 33.57 -16.18
C GLN A 212 24.53 32.40 -17.11
N GLU A 213 25.77 32.30 -17.59
CA GLU A 213 26.21 31.20 -18.45
C GLU A 213 26.10 29.84 -17.74
N LEU A 214 26.33 29.75 -16.42
CA LEU A 214 26.13 28.51 -15.69
C LEU A 214 24.65 28.10 -15.65
N LEU A 215 23.75 29.04 -15.38
CA LEU A 215 22.31 28.81 -15.26
C LEU A 215 21.61 28.58 -16.62
N GLU A 216 22.24 28.94 -17.74
CA GLU A 216 21.78 28.57 -19.08
C GLU A 216 21.83 27.05 -19.30
N TYR A 217 22.84 26.37 -18.77
CA TYR A 217 23.07 24.95 -19.00
C TYR A 217 22.71 24.06 -17.80
N CYS A 218 22.50 24.64 -16.63
CA CYS A 218 22.20 23.91 -15.40
C CYS A 218 21.05 24.55 -14.61
N ASP A 219 20.30 23.73 -13.90
CA ASP A 219 19.37 24.14 -12.86
C ASP A 219 20.05 24.09 -11.51
N LEU A 220 19.92 25.17 -10.73
CA LEU A 220 20.32 25.19 -9.33
C LEU A 220 19.29 24.40 -8.51
N HIS A 221 19.73 23.29 -7.93
CA HIS A 221 18.97 22.57 -6.93
C HIS A 221 19.45 23.02 -5.55
N LEU A 222 18.59 23.72 -4.81
CA LEU A 222 18.84 24.15 -3.44
C LEU A 222 17.79 23.52 -2.52
N LYS A 223 18.25 22.90 -1.43
CA LYS A 223 17.41 22.32 -0.38
C LYS A 223 17.85 22.86 0.97
N ILE A 224 17.02 23.67 1.60
CA ILE A 224 17.21 24.09 2.99
C ILE A 224 16.99 22.87 3.87
N THR A 225 17.89 22.60 4.82
CA THR A 225 17.79 21.44 5.71
C THR A 225 17.26 21.80 7.08
N HIS A 226 17.69 22.91 7.64
CA HIS A 226 17.14 23.47 8.88
C HIS A 226 17.53 24.94 9.03
N VAL A 227 16.77 25.65 9.85
CA VAL A 227 17.11 26.99 10.35
C VAL A 227 17.06 26.95 11.88
N LYS A 228 17.83 27.80 12.55
CA LYS A 228 17.70 27.99 14.00
C LYS A 228 17.14 29.38 14.29
N LYS A 229 16.06 29.44 15.03
CA LYS A 229 15.36 30.69 15.38
C LYS A 229 14.90 30.63 16.83
N ASP A 230 15.15 31.71 17.58
CA ASP A 230 14.72 31.88 18.98
C ASP A 230 15.13 30.68 19.87
N GLY A 231 16.34 30.14 19.64
CA GLY A 231 16.87 28.96 20.33
C GLY A 231 16.42 27.60 19.78
N GLU A 232 15.41 27.55 18.93
CA GLU A 232 14.84 26.31 18.38
C GLU A 232 15.36 26.00 16.96
N THR A 233 15.71 24.74 16.71
CA THR A 233 16.03 24.24 15.37
C THR A 233 14.77 23.76 14.67
N ILE A 234 14.46 24.36 13.53
CA ILE A 234 13.29 24.07 12.70
C ILE A 234 13.78 23.42 11.41
N GLY A 235 13.30 22.22 11.09
CA GLY A 235 13.63 21.52 9.86
C GLY A 235 13.43 20.02 9.94
N ILE A 236 12.83 19.45 8.89
CA ILE A 236 12.60 18.01 8.80
C ILE A 236 13.78 17.34 8.12
N HIS A 237 14.51 16.57 8.92
CA HIS A 237 15.39 15.55 8.39
C HIS A 237 14.54 14.47 7.74
N THR A 238 14.76 14.16 6.47
CA THR A 238 14.04 13.07 5.77
C THR A 238 14.14 11.75 6.53
N ASP A 239 15.26 11.53 7.21
CA ASP A 239 15.55 10.36 8.03
C ASP A 239 14.69 10.30 9.31
N SER A 240 14.00 11.39 9.65
CA SER A 240 13.04 11.45 10.76
C SER A 240 11.61 11.13 10.34
N ILE A 241 11.32 11.12 9.04
CA ILE A 241 10.01 10.72 8.52
C ILE A 241 10.01 9.19 8.41
N PRO A 242 9.05 8.50 9.03
CA PRO A 242 8.91 7.07 8.84
C PRO A 242 8.77 6.71 7.35
N GLU A 243 9.43 5.64 6.93
CA GLU A 243 9.54 5.25 5.52
C GLU A 243 8.17 5.09 4.84
N ASP A 244 7.21 4.42 5.47
CA ASP A 244 5.84 4.23 5.00
C ASP A 244 5.07 5.54 4.82
N ILE A 245 5.33 6.54 5.65
CA ILE A 245 4.75 7.89 5.50
C ILE A 245 5.40 8.61 4.32
N TYR A 246 6.73 8.52 4.20
CA TYR A 246 7.45 9.11 3.07
C TYR A 246 6.99 8.50 1.74
N GLU A 247 6.87 7.17 1.67
CA GLU A 247 6.33 6.46 0.53
C GLU A 247 4.89 6.89 0.20
N CYS A 248 4.03 7.09 1.21
CA CYS A 248 2.68 7.64 0.99
C CYS A 248 2.72 9.03 0.35
N ILE A 249 3.54 9.94 0.89
CA ILE A 249 3.63 11.31 0.38
C ILE A 249 4.16 11.34 -1.05
N VAL A 250 5.18 10.52 -1.37
CA VAL A 250 5.72 10.44 -2.73
C VAL A 250 4.71 9.79 -3.68
N SER A 251 4.08 8.68 -3.28
CA SER A 251 3.18 7.92 -4.16
C SER A 251 1.85 8.62 -4.48
N GLU A 252 1.43 9.60 -3.68
CA GLU A 252 0.26 10.44 -3.97
C GLU A 252 0.36 11.13 -5.35
N ASP A 253 1.58 11.47 -5.77
CA ASP A 253 1.86 12.09 -7.08
C ASP A 253 1.86 11.09 -8.25
N TYR A 254 1.97 9.79 -7.99
CA TYR A 254 2.18 8.75 -9.01
C TYR A 254 0.98 7.81 -9.24
N GLY A 255 -0.06 7.84 -8.39
CA GLY A 255 -1.32 7.13 -8.61
C GLY A 255 -1.91 6.43 -7.38
N THR A 256 -3.14 5.91 -7.53
CA THR A 256 -3.97 5.44 -6.39
C THR A 256 -3.58 4.07 -5.83
N TYR A 257 -2.96 3.19 -6.62
CA TYR A 257 -2.64 1.82 -6.19
C TYR A 257 -1.49 1.79 -5.17
N ASP A 258 -0.36 2.43 -5.51
CA ASP A 258 0.80 2.50 -4.61
C ASP A 258 0.46 3.30 -3.35
N TYR A 259 -0.31 4.39 -3.49
CA TYR A 259 -0.80 5.15 -2.36
C TYR A 259 -1.62 4.30 -1.39
N ARG A 260 -2.59 3.51 -1.88
CA ARG A 260 -3.41 2.63 -1.01
C ARG A 260 -2.57 1.57 -0.31
N ARG A 261 -1.63 0.94 -1.02
CA ARG A 261 -0.74 -0.07 -0.44
C ARG A 261 0.13 0.51 0.67
N ASN A 262 0.72 1.69 0.47
CA ASN A 262 1.56 2.33 1.48
C ASN A 262 0.71 2.80 2.67
N LYS A 263 -0.51 3.27 2.41
CA LYS A 263 -1.45 3.67 3.46
C LYS A 263 -1.87 2.51 4.37
N ILE A 264 -1.96 1.30 3.82
CA ILE A 264 -2.14 0.08 4.63
C ILE A 264 -0.96 -0.12 5.59
N LYS A 265 0.29 0.04 5.13
CA LYS A 265 1.47 -0.06 6.01
C LYS A 265 1.41 0.96 7.14
N VAL A 266 0.99 2.20 6.84
CA VAL A 266 0.79 3.24 7.86
C VAL A 266 -0.25 2.80 8.89
N PHE A 267 -1.39 2.26 8.44
CA PHE A 267 -2.41 1.71 9.34
C PHE A 267 -1.82 0.62 10.24
N GLU A 268 -1.16 -0.39 9.68
CA GLU A 268 -0.60 -1.53 10.43
C GLU A 268 0.43 -1.06 11.46
N ARG A 269 1.23 -0.04 11.12
CA ARG A 269 2.21 0.55 12.03
C ARG A 269 1.55 1.29 13.20
N ILE A 270 0.50 2.08 12.95
CA ILE A 270 -0.13 2.88 14.01
C ILE A 270 -1.03 2.06 14.94
N THR A 271 -1.63 0.97 14.45
CA THR A 271 -2.52 0.13 15.25
C THR A 271 -1.82 -1.11 15.82
N GLY A 272 -0.79 -1.61 15.15
CA GLY A 272 -0.23 -2.93 15.39
C GLY A 272 -1.07 -4.08 14.82
N ASP A 273 -2.22 -3.77 14.21
CA ASP A 273 -3.14 -4.75 13.65
C ASP A 273 -2.80 -5.02 12.18
N LYS A 274 -2.85 -6.29 11.77
CA LYS A 274 -2.74 -6.67 10.37
C LYS A 274 -3.99 -6.25 9.61
N TYR A 275 -3.83 -5.67 8.43
CA TYR A 275 -4.96 -5.32 7.57
C TYR A 275 -5.57 -6.57 6.93
N ILE A 276 -6.91 -6.66 6.96
CA ILE A 276 -7.66 -7.76 6.36
C ILE A 276 -8.36 -7.26 5.10
N TYR A 277 -8.00 -7.83 3.97
CA TYR A 277 -8.63 -7.54 2.68
C TYR A 277 -10.06 -8.10 2.60
N ASP A 278 -10.86 -7.54 1.69
CA ASP A 278 -12.27 -7.86 1.48
C ASP A 278 -12.53 -9.36 1.33
N MET A 279 -11.82 -9.99 0.40
CA MET A 279 -11.98 -11.42 0.12
C MET A 279 -11.63 -12.26 1.34
N ALA A 280 -10.55 -11.94 2.05
CA ALA A 280 -10.16 -12.65 3.26
C ALA A 280 -11.22 -12.52 4.37
N TYR A 281 -11.72 -11.31 4.60
CA TYR A 281 -12.77 -11.04 5.59
C TYR A 281 -14.06 -11.81 5.27
N ILE A 282 -14.51 -11.74 4.01
CA ILE A 282 -15.74 -12.38 3.57
C ILE A 282 -15.60 -13.91 3.64
N ILE A 283 -14.50 -14.48 3.16
CA ILE A 283 -14.23 -15.93 3.22
C ILE A 283 -14.25 -16.42 4.68
N GLU A 284 -13.63 -15.69 5.60
CA GLU A 284 -13.65 -16.03 7.02
C GLU A 284 -15.09 -16.06 7.56
N LYS A 285 -15.88 -15.01 7.31
CA LYS A 285 -17.26 -14.91 7.79
C LYS A 285 -18.21 -15.93 7.16
N LEU A 286 -18.05 -16.24 5.88
CA LEU A 286 -18.81 -17.29 5.23
C LEU A 286 -18.40 -18.66 5.78
N SER A 287 -17.11 -18.92 5.96
CA SER A 287 -16.61 -20.18 6.53
C SER A 287 -17.16 -20.46 7.92
N GLU A 288 -17.25 -19.45 8.80
CA GLU A 288 -17.87 -19.61 10.12
C GLU A 288 -19.31 -20.14 10.04
N LYS A 289 -20.10 -19.71 9.04
CA LYS A 289 -21.48 -20.18 8.84
C LYS A 289 -21.52 -21.59 8.27
N LYS A 290 -20.65 -21.87 7.31
CA LYS A 290 -20.51 -23.17 6.64
C LYS A 290 -20.10 -24.27 7.63
N ILE A 291 -19.11 -23.99 8.47
CA ILE A 291 -18.70 -24.89 9.57
C ILE A 291 -19.85 -25.15 10.55
N LYS A 292 -20.59 -24.11 10.95
CA LYS A 292 -21.75 -24.27 11.85
C LYS A 292 -22.88 -25.09 11.24
N LYS A 293 -23.01 -25.11 9.90
CA LYS A 293 -24.01 -25.92 9.21
C LYS A 293 -23.66 -27.40 9.31
N ASP A 294 -22.42 -27.74 8.95
CA ASP A 294 -21.91 -29.11 9.01
C ASP A 294 -20.38 -29.12 8.90
N GLU A 295 -19.68 -29.18 10.02
CA GLU A 295 -18.23 -29.10 10.10
C GLU A 295 -17.53 -30.21 9.29
N LEU A 296 -18.03 -31.45 9.38
CA LEU A 296 -17.41 -32.59 8.69
C LEU A 296 -17.57 -32.47 7.17
N CYS A 297 -18.74 -32.04 6.68
CA CYS A 297 -18.94 -31.76 5.26
C CYS A 297 -18.16 -30.54 4.77
N TYR A 298 -18.02 -29.49 5.59
CA TYR A 298 -17.18 -28.34 5.27
C TYR A 298 -15.72 -28.74 5.07
N HIS A 299 -15.15 -29.51 5.99
CA HIS A 299 -13.76 -29.98 5.89
C HIS A 299 -13.56 -30.90 4.69
N PHE A 300 -14.52 -31.80 4.44
CA PHE A 300 -14.50 -32.61 3.23
C PHE A 300 -14.50 -31.75 1.96
N TYR A 301 -15.34 -30.72 1.89
CA TYR A 301 -15.37 -29.79 0.76
C TYR A 301 -14.05 -29.03 0.59
N LYS A 302 -13.54 -28.47 1.67
CA LYS A 302 -12.30 -27.67 1.68
C LYS A 302 -11.08 -28.47 1.28
N GLU A 303 -11.01 -29.75 1.67
CA GLU A 303 -9.86 -30.63 1.38
C GLU A 303 -9.92 -31.23 -0.02
N ASN A 304 -11.11 -31.43 -0.61
CA ASN A 304 -11.29 -32.29 -1.78
C ASN A 304 -11.95 -31.61 -2.99
N PHE A 305 -12.57 -30.45 -2.81
CA PHE A 305 -13.16 -29.67 -3.91
C PHE A 305 -12.54 -28.28 -3.92
N THR A 306 -11.41 -28.16 -4.61
CA THR A 306 -10.71 -26.89 -4.79
C THR A 306 -11.44 -26.06 -5.85
N TYR A 307 -12.44 -25.29 -5.45
CA TYR A 307 -12.71 -24.04 -6.15
C TYR A 307 -11.66 -23.04 -5.70
N TYR A 308 -10.92 -22.47 -6.66
CA TYR A 308 -10.17 -21.24 -6.46
C TYR A 308 -11.15 -20.17 -5.95
N TRP A 309 -11.14 -19.89 -4.65
CA TRP A 309 -11.85 -18.77 -4.04
C TRP A 309 -10.94 -17.55 -3.98
#